data_AF-A0A937N4S9-F1
#
_entry.id   AF-A0A937N4S9-F1
#
_cell.length_a   1.000
_cell.length_b   1.000
_cell.length_c   1.000
_cell.angle_alpha   90.00
_cell.angle_beta   90.00
_cell.angle_gamma   90.00
#
_symmetry.space_group_name_H-M   'P 1'
#
loop_
_entity.id
_entity.type
_entity.pdbx_description
1 polymer ?
#
loop_
_entity_poly.entity_id
_entity_poly.type
_entity_poly.pdbx_seq_one_letter_code
_entity_poly.pdbx_strand_id
1 'polypeptide(L)'
;MTWVPAAVALAYSQHRKQYQEYVRHGLKFLADNLWDANHGGFVDRTDAAGRPDRQLMPWKQMYSLAFGIYAAAGAYQSTGDRKALDLAKAAFRWIDRHAHDPEHGGYFEHLTAEGRRWRWTFRTKNSARGCR
;
A
#
# COMPACT_ATOMS: atom_id res chain seq x y z
N MET A 1 1.07 0.18 11.79
CA MET A 1 1.59 -1.20 11.71
C MET A 1 0.51 -2.18 12.20
N THR A 2 -0.30 -2.72 11.29
CA THR A 2 -1.52 -3.52 11.61
C THR A 2 -1.27 -5.02 11.73
N TRP A 3 -0.23 -5.55 11.07
CA TRP A 3 0.02 -6.99 11.03
C TRP A 3 0.55 -7.56 12.37
N VAL A 4 1.52 -6.89 13.00
CA VAL A 4 2.08 -7.33 14.29
C VAL A 4 0.99 -7.52 15.36
N PRO A 5 0.07 -6.56 15.60
CA PRO A 5 -0.97 -6.79 16.58
C PRO A 5 -1.95 -7.90 16.18
N ALA A 6 -2.18 -8.14 14.88
CA ALA A 6 -2.96 -9.28 14.43
C ALA A 6 -2.29 -10.62 14.77
N ALA A 7 -0.97 -10.72 14.56
CA ALA A 7 -0.19 -11.89 14.90
C ALA A 7 -0.23 -12.17 16.42
N VAL A 8 -0.10 -11.13 17.25
CA VAL A 8 -0.21 -11.27 18.71
C VAL A 8 -1.61 -11.73 19.13
N ALA A 9 -2.67 -11.16 18.54
CA ALA A 9 -4.05 -11.56 18.85
C ALA A 9 -4.36 -13.02 18.48
N LEU A 10 -3.71 -13.54 17.43
CA LEU A 10 -3.82 -14.93 17.02
C LEU A 10 -3.05 -15.87 17.96
N ALA A 11 -1.83 -15.51 18.34
CA ALA A 11 -0.94 -16.35 19.13
C ALA A 11 -1.27 -16.37 20.64
N TYR A 12 -1.81 -15.28 21.19
CA TYR A 12 -2.00 -15.11 22.64
C TYR A 12 -3.45 -14.80 22.98
N SER A 13 -4.20 -15.82 23.41
CA SER A 13 -5.64 -15.71 23.70
C SER A 13 -5.95 -14.69 24.81
N GLN A 14 -5.09 -14.56 25.82
CA GLN A 14 -5.28 -13.63 26.94
C GLN A 14 -5.20 -12.15 26.52
N HIS A 15 -4.54 -11.85 25.40
CA HIS A 15 -4.40 -10.48 24.88
C HIS A 15 -5.25 -10.23 23.64
N ARG A 16 -6.00 -11.23 23.16
CA ARG A 16 -6.73 -11.18 21.88
C ARG A 16 -7.62 -9.96 21.75
N LYS A 17 -8.46 -9.67 22.74
CA LYS A 17 -9.43 -8.56 22.67
C LYS A 17 -8.72 -7.20 22.52
N GLN A 18 -7.75 -6.91 23.38
CA GLN A 18 -6.98 -5.67 23.36
C GLN A 18 -6.26 -5.49 22.01
N TYR A 19 -5.60 -6.53 21.52
CA TYR A 19 -4.84 -6.43 20.27
C TYR A 19 -5.74 -6.34 19.04
N GLN A 20 -6.93 -6.97 19.06
CA GLN A 20 -7.93 -6.77 18.01
C GLN A 20 -8.39 -5.30 17.92
N GLU A 21 -8.38 -4.52 19.00
CA GLU A 21 -8.69 -3.08 18.93
C GLU A 21 -7.60 -2.32 18.18
N TYR A 22 -6.32 -2.63 18.42
CA TYR A 22 -5.20 -2.06 17.66
C TYR A 22 -5.26 -2.46 16.18
N VAL A 23 -5.64 -3.70 15.88
CA VAL A 23 -5.87 -4.17 14.52
C VAL A 23 -6.96 -3.35 13.84
N ARG A 24 -8.11 -3.17 14.49
CA ARG A 24 -9.22 -2.38 13.94
C ARG A 24 -8.83 -0.92 13.70
N HIS A 25 -8.08 -0.32 14.62
CA HIS A 25 -7.54 1.03 14.45
C HIS A 25 -6.61 1.13 13.23
N GLY A 26 -5.65 0.19 13.10
CA GLY A 26 -4.73 0.16 11.97
C GLY A 26 -5.41 -0.13 10.63
N LEU A 27 -6.41 -1.01 10.61
CA LEU A 27 -7.21 -1.30 9.42
C LEU A 27 -7.98 -0.06 8.96
N LYS A 28 -8.59 0.67 9.91
CA LYS A 28 -9.29 1.93 9.61
C LYS A 28 -8.35 2.93 8.93
N PHE A 29 -7.13 3.10 9.45
CA PHE A 29 -6.15 4.00 8.83
C PHE A 29 -5.74 3.54 7.42
N LEU A 30 -5.53 2.23 7.22
CA LEU A 30 -5.24 1.69 5.88
C LEU A 30 -6.37 1.99 4.89
N ALA A 31 -7.62 1.79 5.30
CA ALA A 31 -8.79 1.97 4.44
C ALA A 31 -9.13 3.45 4.18
N ASP A 32 -8.98 4.31 5.18
CA ASP A 32 -9.48 5.70 5.10
C ASP A 32 -8.40 6.68 4.61
N ASN A 33 -7.12 6.40 4.89
CA ASN A 33 -6.03 7.36 4.67
C ASN A 33 -5.03 6.89 3.62
N LEU A 34 -4.72 5.60 3.56
CA LEU A 34 -3.71 5.06 2.65
C LEU A 34 -4.29 4.47 1.37
N TRP A 35 -5.56 4.03 1.39
CA TRP A 35 -6.22 3.56 0.18
C TRP A 35 -6.59 4.76 -0.71
N ASP A 36 -6.16 4.72 -1.97
CA ASP A 36 -6.54 5.72 -2.96
C ASP A 36 -7.98 5.45 -3.42
N ALA A 37 -8.95 6.16 -2.84
CA ALA A 37 -10.36 5.96 -3.16
C ALA A 37 -10.71 6.22 -4.63
N ASN A 38 -9.93 7.03 -5.35
CA ASN A 38 -10.20 7.39 -6.74
C ASN A 38 -9.68 6.34 -7.72
N HIS A 39 -8.51 5.76 -7.44
CA HIS A 39 -7.84 4.85 -8.38
C HIS A 39 -7.61 3.44 -7.85
N GLY A 40 -7.94 3.16 -6.59
CA GLY A 40 -7.59 1.93 -5.87
C GLY A 40 -6.09 1.81 -5.59
N GLY A 41 -5.69 0.81 -4.80
CA GLY A 41 -4.29 0.63 -4.40
C GLY A 41 -3.87 1.58 -3.28
N PHE A 42 -2.75 1.26 -2.63
CA PHE A 42 -2.22 2.02 -1.50
C PHE A 42 -1.24 3.09 -1.95
N VAL A 43 -1.35 4.29 -1.37
CA VAL A 43 -0.26 5.26 -1.38
C VAL A 43 0.78 4.85 -0.35
N ASP A 44 2.01 5.33 -0.52
CA ASP A 44 3.11 4.91 0.37
C ASP A 44 3.03 5.60 1.74
N ARG A 45 2.65 6.88 1.74
CA ARG A 45 2.75 7.72 2.94
C ARG A 45 1.69 8.80 3.00
N THR A 46 1.53 9.35 4.20
CA THR A 46 0.68 10.51 4.48
C THR A 46 1.48 11.61 5.17
N ASP A 47 0.92 12.82 5.16
CA ASP A 47 1.33 13.88 6.08
C ASP A 47 0.86 13.58 7.53
N ALA A 48 1.20 14.48 8.46
CA ALA A 48 0.82 14.37 9.87
C ALA A 48 -0.71 14.42 10.11
N ALA A 49 -1.49 14.94 9.16
CA ALA A 49 -2.94 14.96 9.21
C ALA A 49 -3.57 13.69 8.59
N GLY A 50 -2.75 12.74 8.11
CA GLY A 50 -3.22 11.52 7.47
C GLY A 50 -3.67 11.72 6.02
N ARG A 51 -3.31 12.81 5.36
CA ARG A 51 -3.59 13.02 3.94
C ARG A 51 -2.47 12.42 3.09
N PRO A 52 -2.76 11.71 1.98
CA PRO A 52 -1.74 11.18 1.08
C PRO A 52 -0.68 12.23 0.68
N ASP A 53 0.59 11.94 0.95
CA ASP A 53 1.70 12.80 0.52
C ASP A 53 2.29 12.25 -0.79
N ARG A 54 1.94 12.94 -1.88
CA ARG A 54 2.37 12.62 -3.25
C ARG A 54 3.58 13.45 -3.70
N GLN A 55 4.10 14.35 -2.87
CA GLN A 55 5.23 15.20 -3.27
C GLN A 55 6.54 14.43 -3.24
N LEU A 56 6.77 13.68 -2.16
CA LEU A 56 7.99 12.88 -2.01
C LEU A 56 7.90 11.57 -2.78
N MET A 57 6.71 10.98 -2.86
CA MET A 57 6.48 9.66 -3.46
C MET A 57 5.19 9.70 -4.30
N PRO A 58 5.26 10.26 -5.52
CA PRO A 58 4.08 10.42 -6.40
C PRO A 58 3.56 9.12 -7.00
N TRP A 59 4.27 8.01 -6.82
CA TRP A 59 3.95 6.68 -7.34
C TRP A 59 3.37 5.76 -6.26
N LYS A 60 2.74 4.67 -6.71
CA LYS A 60 2.39 3.51 -5.87
C LYS A 60 3.51 2.47 -5.99
N GLN A 61 4.00 1.99 -4.86
CA GLN A 61 5.06 0.97 -4.84
C GLN A 61 4.51 -0.41 -4.56
N MET A 62 5.15 -1.40 -5.17
CA MET A 62 4.82 -2.80 -4.92
C MET A 62 4.96 -3.18 -3.45
N TYR A 63 5.98 -2.65 -2.77
CA TYR A 63 6.18 -2.88 -1.35
C TYR A 63 4.96 -2.43 -0.51
N SER A 64 4.51 -1.18 -0.65
CA SER A 64 3.36 -0.65 0.11
C SER A 64 2.07 -1.40 -0.23
N LEU A 65 1.90 -1.79 -1.50
CA LEU A 65 0.76 -2.60 -1.95
C LEU A 65 0.76 -4.00 -1.31
N ALA A 66 1.89 -4.70 -1.35
CA ALA A 66 2.03 -6.05 -0.79
C ALA A 66 1.85 -6.06 0.73
N PHE A 67 2.48 -5.12 1.45
CA PHE A 67 2.32 -5.00 2.90
C PHE A 67 0.91 -4.56 3.30
N GLY A 68 0.23 -3.75 2.48
CA GLY A 68 -1.18 -3.43 2.65
C GLY A 68 -2.08 -4.68 2.57
N ILE A 69 -1.83 -5.57 1.60
CA ILE A 69 -2.52 -6.88 1.51
C ILE A 69 -2.23 -7.70 2.76
N TYR A 70 -0.96 -7.81 3.17
CA TYR A 70 -0.56 -8.62 4.30
C TYR A 70 -1.20 -8.15 5.62
N ALA A 71 -1.24 -6.83 5.83
CA ALA A 71 -1.90 -6.20 6.96
C ALA A 71 -3.41 -6.45 6.96
N ALA A 72 -4.08 -6.26 5.82
CA ALA A 72 -5.52 -6.45 5.70
C ALA A 72 -5.94 -7.94 5.84
N ALA A 73 -5.15 -8.86 5.28
CA ALA A 73 -5.35 -10.29 5.43
C ALA A 73 -5.16 -10.75 6.89
N GLY A 74 -4.10 -10.28 7.57
CA GLY A 74 -3.88 -10.54 8.99
C GLY A 74 -5.00 -9.96 9.87
N ALA A 75 -5.50 -8.78 9.52
CA ALA A 75 -6.65 -8.19 10.21
C ALA A 75 -7.91 -9.08 10.08
N TYR A 76 -8.20 -9.59 8.89
CA TYR A 76 -9.31 -10.53 8.70
C TYR A 76 -9.13 -11.82 9.52
N GLN A 77 -7.94 -12.43 9.47
CA GLN A 77 -7.67 -13.67 10.22
C GLN A 77 -7.85 -13.49 11.73
N SER A 78 -7.40 -12.37 12.28
CA SER A 78 -7.45 -12.13 13.73
C SER A 78 -8.82 -11.64 14.22
N THR A 79 -9.61 -10.95 13.39
CA THR A 79 -10.87 -10.29 13.82
C THR A 79 -12.13 -10.87 13.20
N GLY A 80 -12.05 -11.54 12.05
CA GLY A 80 -13.19 -11.93 11.22
C GLY A 80 -13.85 -10.77 10.44
N ASP A 81 -13.32 -9.54 10.49
CA ASP A 81 -13.93 -8.38 9.83
C ASP A 81 -13.87 -8.49 8.31
N ARG A 82 -15.04 -8.61 7.67
CA ARG A 82 -15.14 -8.78 6.22
C ARG A 82 -14.57 -7.60 5.44
N LYS A 83 -14.62 -6.38 5.98
CA LYS A 83 -14.03 -5.19 5.34
C LYS A 83 -12.52 -5.35 5.12
N ALA A 84 -11.84 -6.03 6.05
CA ALA A 84 -10.41 -6.31 5.94
C ALA A 84 -10.12 -7.25 4.76
N LEU A 85 -10.94 -8.29 4.60
CA LEU A 85 -10.79 -9.22 3.47
C LEU A 85 -11.09 -8.54 2.14
N ASP A 86 -12.12 -7.70 2.09
CA ASP A 86 -12.50 -7.00 0.86
C ASP A 86 -11.41 -6.01 0.43
N LEU A 87 -10.79 -5.30 1.38
CA LEU A 87 -9.63 -4.44 1.12
C LEU A 87 -8.43 -5.24 0.60
N ALA A 88 -8.11 -6.38 1.23
CA ALA A 88 -7.01 -7.25 0.78
C ALA A 88 -7.23 -7.73 -0.67
N LYS A 89 -8.47 -8.18 -0.98
CA LYS A 89 -8.84 -8.60 -2.33
C LYS A 89 -8.81 -7.47 -3.33
N ALA A 90 -9.28 -6.28 -2.95
CA ALA A 90 -9.24 -5.11 -3.81
C ALA A 90 -7.80 -4.73 -4.17
N ALA A 91 -6.90 -4.73 -3.19
CA ALA A 91 -5.48 -4.47 -3.38
C ALA A 91 -4.81 -5.53 -4.28
N PHE A 92 -5.05 -6.83 -4.02
CA PHE A 92 -4.52 -7.91 -4.86
C PHE A 92 -4.97 -7.78 -6.31
N ARG A 93 -6.28 -7.59 -6.54
CA ARG A 93 -6.83 -7.41 -7.88
C ARG A 93 -6.30 -6.16 -8.57
N TRP A 94 -5.98 -5.11 -7.80
CA TRP A 94 -5.36 -3.91 -8.34
C TRP A 94 -3.93 -4.20 -8.83
N ILE A 95 -3.11 -4.87 -8.02
CA ILE A 95 -1.76 -5.31 -8.40
C ILE A 95 -1.81 -6.17 -9.67
N ASP A 96 -2.66 -7.20 -9.67
CA ASP A 96 -2.79 -8.15 -10.78
C ASP A 96 -3.17 -7.47 -12.10
N ARG A 97 -4.10 -6.52 -12.06
CA ARG A 97 -4.52 -5.78 -13.27
C ARG A 97 -3.52 -4.75 -13.77
N HIS A 98 -2.82 -4.06 -12.87
CA HIS A 98 -2.07 -2.85 -13.21
C HIS A 98 -0.56 -3.07 -13.27
N ALA A 99 -0.04 -3.97 -12.43
CA ALA A 99 1.39 -4.13 -12.25
C ALA A 99 1.96 -5.36 -12.93
N HIS A 100 1.13 -6.33 -13.34
CA HIS A 100 1.61 -7.53 -14.03
C HIS A 100 2.34 -7.14 -15.33
N ASP A 101 3.54 -7.66 -15.54
CA ASP A 101 4.29 -7.51 -16.79
C ASP A 101 3.94 -8.70 -17.72
N PRO A 102 3.12 -8.51 -18.76
CA PRO A 102 2.73 -9.59 -19.66
C PRO A 102 3.85 -10.04 -20.61
N GLU A 103 4.92 -9.26 -20.76
CA GLU A 103 6.03 -9.56 -21.68
C GLU A 103 7.09 -10.42 -21.00
N HIS A 104 7.47 -10.07 -19.77
CA HIS A 104 8.55 -10.74 -19.03
C HIS A 104 8.06 -11.56 -17.83
N GLY A 105 6.76 -11.49 -17.51
CA GLY A 105 6.20 -12.03 -16.27
C GLY A 105 6.59 -11.19 -15.05
N GLY A 106 6.00 -11.54 -13.89
CA GLY A 106 6.22 -10.79 -12.65
C GLY A 106 5.47 -9.46 -12.62
N TYR A 107 5.99 -8.50 -11.85
CA TYR A 107 5.28 -7.25 -11.55
C TYR A 107 6.22 -6.03 -11.56
N PHE A 108 5.74 -4.90 -12.08
CA PHE A 108 6.45 -3.62 -12.02
C PHE A 108 6.50 -3.07 -10.60
N GLU A 109 7.67 -2.58 -10.20
CA GLU A 109 7.90 -2.05 -8.84
C GLU A 109 7.16 -0.72 -8.58
N HIS A 110 7.10 0.17 -9.58
CA HIS A 110 6.57 1.53 -9.44
C HIS A 110 5.47 1.80 -10.46
N LEU A 111 4.33 2.30 -9.99
CA LEU A 111 3.17 2.65 -10.81
C LEU A 111 2.71 4.09 -10.57
N THR A 112 2.10 4.72 -11.57
CA THR A 112 1.34 5.95 -11.37
C THR A 112 0.11 5.68 -10.49
N ALA A 113 -0.57 6.74 -10.05
CA ALA A 113 -1.82 6.61 -9.30
C ALA A 113 -2.86 5.79 -10.09
N GLU A 114 -2.94 5.95 -11.41
CA GLU A 114 -3.88 5.25 -12.29
C GLU A 114 -3.44 3.82 -12.65
N GLY A 115 -2.30 3.36 -12.15
CA GLY A 115 -1.81 2.00 -12.42
C GLY A 115 -1.09 1.85 -13.77
N ARG A 116 -0.43 2.90 -14.26
CA ARG A 116 0.50 2.80 -15.40
C ARG A 116 1.93 2.61 -14.88
N ARG A 117 2.78 1.89 -15.62
CA ARG A 117 4.21 1.77 -15.28
C ARG A 117 4.85 3.16 -15.12
N TRP A 118 5.48 3.39 -13.97
CA TRP A 118 6.24 4.62 -13.73
C TRP A 118 7.48 4.66 -14.61
N ARG A 119 7.72 5.79 -15.28
CA ARG A 119 8.89 6.00 -16.14
C ARG A 119 9.75 7.12 -15.57
N TRP A 120 10.99 6.78 -15.24
CA TRP A 120 11.97 7.76 -14.78
C TRP A 120 12.42 8.65 -15.92
N THR A 121 12.11 9.94 -15.83
CA THR A 121 12.73 10.95 -16.69
C THR A 121 13.99 11.46 -16.00
N PHE A 122 15.14 10.89 -16.36
CA PHE A 122 16.41 11.51 -16.00
C PHE A 122 16.58 12.77 -16.83
N ARG A 123 16.25 13.93 -16.24
CA ARG A 123 16.59 15.21 -16.85
C ARG A 123 18.09 15.42 -16.65
N THR A 124 18.90 15.05 -17.64
CA THR A 124 20.30 15.45 -17.64
C THR A 124 20.33 16.98 -17.65
N LYS A 125 20.90 17.59 -16.61
CA LYS A 125 21.30 19.00 -16.68
C LYS A 125 22.50 19.08 -17.62
N ASN A 126 22.28 18.93 -18.92
CA ASN A 126 23.29 19.30 -19.90
C ASN A 126 23.24 20.82 -20.09
N SER A 127 23.69 21.57 -19.08
CA SER A 127 24.08 22.95 -19.30
C SER A 127 25.40 22.90 -20.05
N ALA A 128 25.33 23.01 -21.37
CA ALA A 128 26.46 23.38 -22.20
C ALA A 128 27.09 24.66 -21.62
N ARG A 129 28.15 24.49 -20.81
CA ARG A 129 29.11 25.57 -20.61
C ARG A 129 29.89 25.64 -21.91
N GLY A 130 29.54 26.62 -22.74
CA GLY A 130 30.36 26.96 -23.89
C GLY A 130 31.76 27.29 -23.39
N CYS A 131 32.76 26.51 -23.81
CA CYS A 131 34.12 27.01 -23.91
C CYS A 131 34.11 28.11 -24.98
N ARG A 132 34.36 29.34 -24.54
CA ARG A 132 35.08 30.35 -25.33
C ARG A 132 36.36 30.66 -24.56
#